data_AF-A0AAV0WYC4-F1
#
_entry.id   AF-A0AAV0WYC4-F1
#
_cell.length_a   1.000
_cell.length_b   1.000
_cell.length_c   1.000
_cell.angle_alpha   90.00
_cell.angle_beta   90.00
_cell.angle_gamma   90.00
#
_symmetry.space_group_name_H-M   'P 1'
#
loop_
_entity.id
_entity.type
_entity.pdbx_description
1 polymer ?
#
loop_
_entity_poly.entity_id
_entity_poly.type
_entity_poly.pdbx_seq_one_letter_code
_entity_poly.pdbx_strand_id
1 'polypeptide(L)'
;MGMNILSKGTEKSFKVIGGYFPDMEVLNLSGNFCSDKKPAAVNWIEGRGKYVVSEAIVPSKIVTEVLKTTVAALVDVNISKNLMGSAIAGSIGGNNAHAANIVTAVYIATGQDPEQNVASSNCMTLMEAFGEDLYVSCTMPSVEIGTVGGGTSLPGQSACSEMLGVRGANSRTPGANAKRLARILCATVLAGDLSLMSALTAGHLVKSHMIHNRSAPSIQNLESEPSESNRLFTHCVS
;
A
#
# COMPACT_ATOMS: atom_id res chain seq x y z
N MET A 1 11.47 8.13 -5.77
CA MET A 1 12.57 7.19 -6.04
C MET A 1 13.91 7.92 -5.92
N GLY A 2 14.55 8.42 -6.98
CA GLY A 2 15.79 9.21 -6.84
C GLY A 2 17.01 8.45 -6.31
N MET A 3 16.97 7.11 -6.32
CA MET A 3 18.02 6.26 -5.76
C MET A 3 19.38 6.52 -6.42
N ASN A 4 19.44 6.55 -7.75
CA ASN A 4 20.70 6.76 -8.48
C ASN A 4 21.35 8.11 -8.20
N ILE A 5 20.55 9.19 -8.10
CA ILE A 5 21.09 10.54 -7.83
C ILE A 5 21.61 10.63 -6.40
N LEU A 6 20.94 10.00 -5.43
CA LEU A 6 21.41 9.93 -4.05
C LEU A 6 22.69 9.10 -3.93
N SER A 7 22.74 7.90 -4.53
CA SER A 7 23.93 7.06 -4.53
C SER A 7 25.16 7.77 -5.09
N LYS A 8 25.00 8.50 -6.21
CA LYS A 8 26.09 9.29 -6.81
C LYS A 8 26.54 10.43 -5.89
N GLY A 9 25.59 11.09 -5.23
CA GLY A 9 25.88 12.11 -4.21
C GLY A 9 26.69 11.53 -3.06
N THR A 10 26.24 10.42 -2.49
CA THR A 10 26.89 9.73 -1.36
C THR A 10 28.30 9.27 -1.70
N GLU A 11 28.52 8.69 -2.89
CA GLU A 11 29.86 8.30 -3.34
C GLU A 11 30.83 9.49 -3.37
N LYS A 12 30.36 10.65 -3.86
CA LYS A 12 31.17 11.87 -3.88
C LYS A 12 31.40 12.42 -2.47
N SER A 13 30.40 12.36 -1.59
CA SER A 13 30.52 12.75 -0.18
C SER A 13 31.56 11.92 0.54
N PHE A 14 31.61 10.61 0.32
CA PHE A 14 32.65 9.75 0.92
C PHE A 14 34.06 10.14 0.48
N LYS A 15 34.26 10.52 -0.78
CA LYS A 15 35.57 11.01 -1.26
C LYS A 15 36.00 12.30 -0.55
N VAL A 16 35.05 13.17 -0.21
CA VAL A 16 35.34 14.40 0.55
C VAL A 16 35.69 14.05 2.00
N ILE A 17 34.89 13.20 2.65
CA ILE A 17 35.10 12.79 4.05
C ILE A 17 36.43 12.05 4.21
N GLY A 18 36.79 11.16 3.27
CA GLY A 18 38.08 10.47 3.28
C GLY A 18 39.29 11.40 3.18
N GLY A 19 39.12 12.63 2.66
CA GLY A 19 40.16 13.65 2.71
C GLY A 19 40.41 14.22 4.12
N TYR A 20 39.42 14.15 5.01
CA TYR A 20 39.55 14.57 6.42
C TYR A 20 39.94 13.41 7.34
N PHE A 21 39.52 12.19 7.00
CA PHE A 21 39.79 10.97 7.77
C PHE A 21 40.50 9.95 6.86
N PRO A 22 41.83 10.03 6.71
CA PRO A 22 42.57 9.19 5.77
C PRO A 22 42.54 7.70 6.14
N ASP A 23 42.33 7.37 7.42
CA ASP A 23 42.21 6.00 7.91
C ASP A 23 40.78 5.43 7.78
N MET A 24 39.82 6.20 7.27
CA MET A 24 38.44 5.76 7.07
C MET A 24 38.35 4.80 5.88
N GLU A 25 37.80 3.61 6.11
CA GLU A 25 37.48 2.65 5.06
C GLU A 25 35.99 2.66 4.70
N VAL A 26 35.68 2.81 3.41
CA VAL A 26 34.31 2.69 2.90
C VAL A 26 34.08 1.24 2.47
N LEU A 27 33.50 0.44 3.37
CA LEU A 27 33.22 -0.98 3.11
C LEU A 27 32.14 -1.19 2.04
N ASN A 28 31.07 -0.39 2.08
CA ASN A 28 29.97 -0.46 1.11
C ASN A 28 29.25 0.90 1.05
N LEU A 29 28.73 1.25 -0.12
CA LEU A 29 27.89 2.43 -0.31
C LEU A 29 26.56 2.34 0.46
N SER A 30 25.99 1.13 0.60
CA SER A 30 24.72 0.90 1.28
C SER A 30 24.88 -0.14 2.38
N GLY A 31 25.03 0.33 3.62
CA GLY A 31 25.09 -0.52 4.82
C GLY A 31 23.71 -0.95 5.35
N ASN A 32 22.69 -1.03 4.49
CA ASN A 32 21.29 -1.27 4.85
C ASN A 32 20.63 -0.27 5.80
N PHE A 33 21.30 0.80 6.23
CA PHE A 33 20.68 1.86 7.05
C PHE A 33 19.81 2.85 6.25
N CYS A 34 19.59 2.59 4.95
CA CYS A 34 18.78 3.45 4.10
C CYS A 34 17.29 3.53 4.51
N SER A 35 16.51 2.46 4.71
CA SER A 35 16.66 1.05 4.28
C SER A 35 15.86 0.80 3.00
N ASP A 36 16.50 0.40 1.90
CA ASP A 36 15.82 0.18 0.61
C ASP A 36 15.23 -1.22 0.49
N LYS A 37 13.94 -1.35 0.19
CA LYS A 37 13.25 -2.64 -0.11
C LYS A 37 13.27 -3.68 1.02
N LYS A 38 13.52 -3.25 2.26
CA LYS A 38 13.45 -4.08 3.47
C LYS A 38 12.56 -3.41 4.50
N PRO A 39 11.80 -4.17 5.32
CA PRO A 39 11.10 -3.60 6.45
C PRO A 39 12.13 -3.07 7.45
N ALA A 40 12.00 -1.81 7.84
CA ALA A 40 12.91 -1.19 8.79
C ALA A 40 12.22 -0.06 9.56
N ALA A 41 12.37 -0.07 10.89
CA ALA A 41 11.78 0.93 11.76
C ALA A 41 12.27 2.36 11.45
N VAL A 42 13.51 2.51 10.97
CA VAL A 42 14.05 3.82 10.57
C VAL A 42 13.20 4.49 9.48
N ASN A 43 12.70 3.73 8.50
CA ASN A 43 11.83 4.28 7.45
C ASN A 43 10.46 4.72 8.01
N TRP A 44 9.97 4.03 9.05
CA TRP A 44 8.71 4.37 9.71
C TRP A 44 8.85 5.64 10.58
N ILE A 45 9.95 5.75 11.32
CA ILE A 45 10.19 6.81 12.31
C ILE A 45 10.72 8.10 11.64
N GLU A 46 11.78 7.99 10.85
CA GLU A 46 12.45 9.13 10.22
C GLU A 46 11.86 9.49 8.85
N GLY A 47 11.05 8.59 8.29
CA GLY A 47 10.49 8.71 6.95
C GLY A 47 11.50 8.38 5.85
N ARG A 48 10.98 8.17 4.62
CA ARG A 48 11.80 7.94 3.43
C ARG A 48 11.06 8.31 2.15
N GLY A 49 11.66 9.13 1.29
CA GLY A 49 10.99 9.56 0.06
C GLY A 49 9.97 10.68 0.28
N LYS A 50 8.67 10.39 0.39
CA LYS A 50 7.63 11.38 0.74
C LYS A 50 6.85 10.91 1.95
N TYR A 51 6.76 11.79 2.93
CA TYR A 51 5.80 11.70 4.03
C TYR A 51 4.49 12.34 3.57
N VAL A 52 3.38 11.60 3.62
CA VAL A 52 2.08 12.06 3.14
C VAL A 52 0.99 11.69 4.13
N VAL A 53 0.05 12.61 4.33
CA VAL A 53 -1.19 12.39 5.06
C VAL A 53 -2.36 12.70 4.14
N SER A 54 -3.40 11.88 4.20
CA SER A 54 -4.72 12.13 3.60
C SER A 54 -5.77 11.98 4.67
N GLU A 55 -6.80 12.82 4.64
CA GLU A 55 -7.91 12.78 5.60
C GLU A 55 -9.23 13.14 4.92
N ALA A 56 -10.34 12.69 5.50
CA ALA A 56 -11.68 13.01 5.05
C ALA A 56 -12.69 12.93 6.21
N ILE A 57 -13.76 13.72 6.10
CA ILE A 57 -14.99 13.53 6.88
C ILE A 57 -16.02 12.89 5.94
N VAL A 58 -16.51 11.71 6.30
CA VAL A 58 -17.48 10.95 5.52
C VAL A 58 -18.84 11.07 6.21
N PRO A 59 -19.84 11.69 5.54
CA PRO A 59 -21.16 11.87 6.15
C PRO A 59 -21.80 10.54 6.57
N SER A 60 -22.49 10.52 7.70
CA SER A 60 -23.17 9.35 8.28
C SER A 60 -24.10 8.65 7.28
N LYS A 61 -24.79 9.46 6.46
CA LYS A 61 -25.64 9.00 5.36
C LYS A 61 -24.86 8.18 4.34
N ILE A 62 -23.64 8.61 3.96
CA ILE A 62 -22.79 7.88 3.01
C ILE A 62 -22.25 6.59 3.64
N VAL A 63 -21.89 6.63 4.93
CA VAL A 63 -21.49 5.42 5.67
C VAL A 63 -22.60 4.37 5.66
N THR A 64 -23.84 4.81 5.85
CA THR A 64 -25.00 3.90 5.88
C THR A 64 -25.41 3.44 4.47
N GLU A 65 -25.60 4.38 3.55
CA GLU A 65 -26.18 4.12 2.23
C GLU A 65 -25.16 3.56 1.23
N VAL A 66 -23.88 3.91 1.31
CA VAL A 66 -22.86 3.46 0.35
C VAL A 66 -22.01 2.37 0.97
N LEU A 67 -21.45 2.62 2.16
CA LEU A 67 -20.54 1.68 2.83
C LEU A 67 -21.28 0.53 3.54
N LYS A 68 -22.61 0.64 3.68
CA LYS A 68 -23.50 -0.39 4.26
C LYS A 68 -23.09 -0.81 5.67
N THR A 69 -22.65 0.15 6.47
CA THR A 69 -22.22 -0.06 7.86
C THR A 69 -22.56 1.15 8.72
N THR A 70 -22.02 1.21 9.95
CA THR A 70 -22.19 2.34 10.87
C THR A 70 -20.82 2.93 11.26
N VAL A 71 -20.81 4.20 11.67
CA VAL A 71 -19.59 4.87 12.14
C VAL A 71 -18.98 4.13 13.34
N ALA A 72 -19.81 3.75 14.31
CA ALA A 72 -19.36 3.00 15.49
C ALA A 72 -18.65 1.69 15.11
N ALA A 73 -19.24 0.89 14.21
CA ALA A 73 -18.64 -0.36 13.77
C ALA A 73 -17.29 -0.16 13.05
N LEU A 74 -17.16 0.90 12.25
CA LEU A 74 -15.91 1.23 11.58
C LEU A 74 -14.81 1.62 12.57
N VAL A 75 -15.13 2.46 13.55
CA VAL A 75 -14.21 2.86 14.62
C VAL A 75 -13.76 1.63 15.42
N ASP A 76 -14.70 0.79 15.85
CA ASP A 76 -14.42 -0.43 16.62
C ASP A 76 -13.52 -1.41 15.87
N VAL A 77 -13.81 -1.65 14.58
CA VAL A 77 -12.96 -2.52 13.75
C VAL A 77 -11.60 -1.88 13.48
N ASN A 78 -11.50 -0.56 13.30
CA ASN A 78 -10.20 0.09 13.15
C ASN A 78 -9.32 -0.06 14.39
N ILE A 79 -9.88 0.18 15.58
CA ILE A 79 -9.16 0.03 16.84
C ILE A 79 -8.74 -1.43 17.05
N SER A 80 -9.67 -2.37 16.92
CA SER A 80 -9.40 -3.78 17.20
C SER A 80 -8.47 -4.44 16.16
N LYS A 81 -8.63 -4.14 14.87
CA LYS A 81 -7.83 -4.72 13.79
C LYS A 81 -6.54 -3.95 13.53
N ASN A 82 -6.65 -2.68 13.11
CA ASN A 82 -5.52 -1.95 12.54
C ASN A 82 -4.55 -1.48 13.64
N LEU A 83 -5.04 -1.24 14.86
CA LEU A 83 -4.20 -0.85 15.99
C LEU A 83 -3.85 -2.07 16.88
N MET A 84 -4.82 -2.60 17.62
CA MET A 84 -4.58 -3.67 18.60
C MET A 84 -4.10 -4.97 17.95
N GLY A 85 -4.75 -5.40 16.86
CA GLY A 85 -4.35 -6.59 16.11
C GLY A 85 -2.92 -6.48 15.56
N SER A 86 -2.59 -5.35 14.92
CA SER A 86 -1.24 -5.07 14.43
C SER A 86 -0.20 -5.02 15.55
N ALA A 87 -0.54 -4.45 16.71
CA ALA A 87 0.34 -4.39 17.87
C ALA A 87 0.65 -5.79 18.42
N ILE A 88 -0.37 -6.64 18.58
CA ILE A 88 -0.21 -8.04 19.01
C ILE A 88 0.62 -8.84 18.01
N ALA A 89 0.46 -8.56 16.71
CA ALA A 89 1.22 -9.21 15.64
C ALA A 89 2.69 -8.75 15.56
N GLY A 90 3.12 -7.75 16.34
CA GLY A 90 4.48 -7.19 16.27
C GLY A 90 4.74 -6.40 14.98
N SER A 91 3.70 -5.83 14.38
CA SER A 91 3.81 -5.05 13.14
C SER A 91 4.49 -3.70 13.38
N ILE A 92 5.46 -3.35 12.52
CA ILE A 92 6.07 -2.02 12.47
C ILE A 92 5.68 -1.35 11.16
N GLY A 93 4.87 -0.28 11.24
CA GLY A 93 4.39 0.48 10.09
C GLY A 93 3.20 -0.13 9.34
N GLY A 94 2.73 -1.33 9.72
CA GLY A 94 1.59 -2.00 9.09
C GLY A 94 0.27 -1.82 9.83
N ASN A 95 -0.06 -0.60 10.28
CA ASN A 95 -1.28 -0.30 11.04
C ASN A 95 -2.45 0.10 10.12
N ASN A 96 -2.75 -0.76 9.14
CA ASN A 96 -3.70 -0.46 8.07
C ASN A 96 -4.43 -1.73 7.61
N ALA A 97 -5.41 -1.57 6.72
CA ALA A 97 -6.18 -2.71 6.23
C ALA A 97 -5.47 -3.41 5.06
N HIS A 98 -5.18 -2.69 3.96
CA HIS A 98 -4.54 -3.26 2.78
C HIS A 98 -3.76 -2.25 1.94
N ALA A 99 -3.08 -1.28 2.56
CA ALA A 99 -2.35 -0.24 1.84
C ALA A 99 -1.42 -0.79 0.75
N ALA A 100 -0.76 -1.92 1.00
CA ALA A 100 0.12 -2.61 0.06
C ALA A 100 -0.55 -2.99 -1.26
N ASN A 101 -1.83 -3.35 -1.27
CA ASN A 101 -2.55 -3.69 -2.50
C ASN A 101 -2.66 -2.47 -3.41
N ILE A 102 -3.10 -1.35 -2.84
CA ILE A 102 -3.27 -0.09 -3.58
C ILE A 102 -1.93 0.45 -4.06
N VAL A 103 -0.92 0.44 -3.19
CA VAL A 103 0.46 0.84 -3.53
C VAL A 103 0.97 0.03 -4.70
N THR A 104 0.88 -1.30 -4.63
CA THR A 104 1.36 -2.19 -5.70
C THR A 104 0.63 -1.91 -7.02
N ALA A 105 -0.70 -1.79 -7.00
CA ALA A 105 -1.48 -1.53 -8.21
C ALA A 105 -1.10 -0.20 -8.88
N VAL A 106 -1.00 0.87 -8.10
CA VAL A 106 -0.59 2.20 -8.61
C VAL A 106 0.87 2.17 -9.09
N TYR A 107 1.75 1.45 -8.40
CA TYR A 107 3.17 1.36 -8.74
C TYR A 107 3.38 0.68 -10.08
N ILE A 108 2.72 -0.46 -10.30
CA ILE A 108 2.77 -1.19 -11.57
C ILE A 108 2.18 -0.33 -12.71
N ALA A 109 1.02 0.29 -12.47
CA ALA A 109 0.34 1.12 -13.47
C ALA A 109 1.13 2.37 -13.85
N THR A 110 1.87 2.98 -12.92
CA THR A 110 2.58 4.25 -13.15
C THR A 110 4.09 4.09 -13.32
N GLY A 111 4.59 2.86 -13.44
CA GLY A 111 6.00 2.57 -13.74
C GLY A 111 6.98 2.86 -12.61
N GLN A 112 6.52 2.69 -11.37
CA GLN A 112 7.37 2.74 -10.18
C GLN A 112 8.11 1.41 -9.97
N ASP A 113 8.97 1.34 -8.96
CA ASP A 113 9.66 0.09 -8.57
C ASP A 113 8.77 -0.71 -7.60
N PRO A 114 8.19 -1.86 -8.00
CA PRO A 114 7.26 -2.61 -7.17
C PRO A 114 7.89 -3.18 -5.88
N GLU A 115 9.19 -3.42 -5.85
CA GLU A 115 9.87 -3.91 -4.64
C GLU A 115 9.87 -2.85 -3.52
N GLN A 116 9.77 -1.57 -3.90
CA GLN A 116 9.66 -0.47 -2.93
C GLN A 116 8.30 -0.45 -2.22
N ASN A 117 7.33 -1.29 -2.62
CA ASN A 117 6.10 -1.53 -1.85
C ASN A 117 6.40 -1.93 -0.40
N VAL A 118 7.52 -2.62 -0.14
CA VAL A 118 7.93 -3.04 1.21
C VAL A 118 7.97 -1.88 2.20
N ALA A 119 8.52 -0.73 1.81
CA ALA A 119 8.57 0.47 2.66
C ALA A 119 7.45 1.46 2.33
N SER A 120 7.02 1.53 1.07
CA SER A 120 6.02 2.50 0.62
C SER A 120 4.60 2.16 1.05
N SER A 121 4.35 0.94 1.50
CA SER A 121 3.07 0.51 2.08
C SER A 121 2.96 0.72 3.59
N ASN A 122 4.02 1.23 4.24
CA ASN A 122 3.92 1.71 5.61
C ASN A 122 2.79 2.73 5.71
N CYS A 123 1.78 2.40 6.50
CA CYS A 123 0.56 3.19 6.61
C CYS A 123 -0.06 2.98 7.99
N MET A 124 -0.51 4.09 8.59
CA MET A 124 -1.39 4.10 9.75
C MET A 124 -2.73 4.69 9.36
N THR A 125 -3.78 3.90 9.53
CA THR A 125 -5.17 4.29 9.29
C THR A 125 -5.86 4.55 10.62
N LEU A 126 -6.39 5.76 10.79
CA LEU A 126 -7.14 6.17 11.97
C LEU A 126 -8.59 6.49 11.58
N MET A 127 -9.51 6.15 12.47
CA MET A 127 -10.94 6.35 12.30
C MET A 127 -11.52 6.80 13.63
N GLU A 128 -12.27 7.89 13.62
CA GLU A 128 -12.89 8.49 14.80
C GLU A 128 -14.30 8.97 14.47
N ALA A 129 -15.18 8.98 15.47
CA ALA A 129 -16.48 9.62 15.33
C ALA A 129 -16.31 11.15 15.32
N PHE A 130 -16.93 11.82 14.35
CA PHE A 130 -16.96 13.27 14.22
C PHE A 130 -18.42 13.74 14.26
N GLY A 131 -18.97 13.84 15.47
CA GLY A 131 -20.42 13.92 15.64
C GLY A 131 -21.08 12.62 15.19
N GLU A 132 -22.01 12.70 14.24
CA GLU A 132 -22.61 11.52 13.59
C GLU A 132 -21.80 11.00 12.40
N ASP A 133 -20.85 11.79 11.89
CA ASP A 133 -20.04 11.47 10.73
C ASP A 133 -18.78 10.70 11.12
N LEU A 134 -18.07 10.17 10.13
CA LEU A 134 -16.80 9.48 10.31
C LEU A 134 -15.64 10.40 9.90
N TYR A 135 -14.72 10.68 10.82
CA TYR A 135 -13.39 11.16 10.45
C TYR A 135 -12.49 9.96 10.15
N VAL A 136 -11.76 10.03 9.03
CA VAL A 136 -10.79 8.99 8.64
C VAL A 136 -9.52 9.65 8.11
N SER A 137 -8.37 9.10 8.49
CA SER A 137 -7.07 9.53 7.97
C SER A 137 -6.13 8.35 7.70
N CYS A 138 -5.23 8.55 6.74
CA CYS A 138 -4.13 7.66 6.41
C CYS A 138 -2.82 8.45 6.42
N THR A 139 -1.83 7.95 7.17
CA THR A 139 -0.49 8.52 7.23
C THR A 139 0.52 7.53 6.66
N MET A 140 1.27 7.94 5.64
CA MET A 140 2.28 7.14 4.95
C MET A 140 3.64 7.86 4.98
N PRO A 141 4.56 7.50 5.89
CA PRO A 141 5.79 8.26 6.13
C PRO A 141 6.90 7.98 5.10
N SER A 142 6.83 6.85 4.40
CA SER A 142 7.94 6.32 3.60
C SER A 142 7.60 6.03 2.13
N VAL A 143 6.82 6.90 1.46
CA VAL A 143 6.41 6.70 0.07
C VAL A 143 7.53 7.01 -0.93
N GLU A 144 8.03 5.98 -1.61
CA GLU A 144 9.14 6.09 -2.55
C GLU A 144 8.68 6.20 -4.00
N ILE A 145 8.27 7.39 -4.41
CA ILE A 145 7.63 7.56 -5.73
C ILE A 145 8.32 8.63 -6.59
N GLY A 146 8.22 8.50 -7.90
CA GLY A 146 8.82 9.40 -8.89
C GLY A 146 8.00 9.50 -10.17
N THR A 147 8.23 10.56 -10.95
CA THR A 147 7.53 10.79 -12.23
C THR A 147 8.49 10.92 -13.42
N VAL A 148 9.78 10.66 -13.17
CA VAL A 148 10.87 10.68 -14.15
C VAL A 148 11.85 9.57 -13.79
N GLY A 149 12.29 8.81 -14.80
CA GLY A 149 13.28 7.74 -14.69
C GLY A 149 12.66 6.38 -14.37
N GLY A 150 13.45 5.31 -14.55
CA GLY A 150 12.96 3.93 -14.37
C GLY A 150 11.86 3.58 -15.38
N GLY A 151 10.81 2.90 -14.91
CA GLY A 151 9.69 2.46 -15.75
C GLY A 151 8.74 3.57 -16.19
N THR A 152 8.86 4.79 -15.65
CA THR A 152 7.91 5.89 -15.94
C THR A 152 7.96 6.40 -17.38
N SER A 153 9.02 6.05 -18.15
CA SER A 153 9.16 6.42 -19.56
C SER A 153 8.51 5.42 -20.51
N LEU A 154 8.10 4.24 -20.03
CA LEU A 154 7.45 3.24 -20.86
C LEU A 154 6.07 3.72 -21.33
N PRO A 155 5.64 3.43 -22.57
CA PRO A 155 4.43 4.02 -23.15
C PRO A 155 3.16 3.84 -22.30
N GLY A 156 2.90 2.61 -21.81
CA GLY A 156 1.71 2.31 -21.00
C GLY A 156 1.71 3.06 -19.66
N GLN A 157 2.83 2.97 -18.93
CA GLN A 157 3.00 3.61 -17.62
C GLN A 157 2.98 5.14 -17.72
N SER A 158 3.55 5.67 -18.79
CA SER A 158 3.53 7.08 -19.10
C SER A 158 2.12 7.58 -19.39
N ALA A 159 1.29 6.79 -20.10
CA ALA A 159 -0.11 7.13 -20.35
C ALA A 159 -0.93 7.18 -19.05
N CYS A 160 -0.75 6.21 -18.14
CA CYS A 160 -1.39 6.25 -16.81
C CYS A 160 -0.96 7.48 -15.99
N SER A 161 0.32 7.85 -16.05
CA SER A 161 0.83 9.07 -15.38
C SER A 161 0.27 10.35 -15.99
N GLU A 162 -0.02 10.35 -17.28
CA GLU A 162 -0.65 11.44 -18.01
C GLU A 162 -2.13 11.59 -17.65
N MET A 163 -2.88 10.49 -17.50
CA MET A 163 -4.25 10.49 -16.99
C MET A 163 -4.34 11.15 -15.61
N LEU A 164 -3.34 10.96 -14.76
CA LEU A 164 -3.26 11.58 -13.43
C LEU A 164 -2.70 13.01 -13.45
N GLY A 165 -2.27 13.52 -14.61
CA GLY A 165 -1.70 14.86 -14.78
C GLY A 165 -0.35 15.04 -14.08
N VAL A 166 0.46 13.97 -13.98
CA VAL A 166 1.75 13.96 -13.26
C VAL A 166 2.92 13.44 -14.09
N ARG A 167 2.74 13.20 -15.39
CA ARG A 167 3.80 12.73 -16.28
C ARG A 167 5.00 13.68 -16.29
N GLY A 168 6.20 13.13 -16.17
CA GLY A 168 7.46 13.85 -16.39
C GLY A 168 7.84 14.81 -15.27
N ALA A 169 8.85 15.64 -15.58
CA ALA A 169 9.30 16.72 -14.70
C ALA A 169 8.35 17.91 -14.77
N ASN A 170 8.18 18.60 -13.65
CA ASN A 170 7.48 19.87 -13.65
C ASN A 170 8.51 20.99 -13.88
N SER A 171 8.34 21.77 -14.95
CA SER A 171 9.29 22.81 -15.38
C SER A 171 9.33 24.03 -14.47
N ARG A 172 8.24 24.32 -13.75
CA ARG A 172 8.13 25.48 -12.86
C ARG A 172 8.52 25.15 -11.42
N THR A 173 8.12 23.97 -10.95
CA THR A 173 8.31 23.55 -9.55
C THR A 173 8.85 22.12 -9.51
N PRO A 174 10.18 21.94 -9.57
CA PRO A 174 10.80 20.61 -9.52
C PRO A 174 10.25 19.75 -8.38
N GLY A 175 9.88 18.51 -8.70
CA GLY A 175 9.30 17.56 -7.75
C GLY A 175 7.79 17.70 -7.50
N ALA A 176 7.11 18.74 -8.01
CA ALA A 176 5.67 18.93 -7.81
C ALA A 176 4.82 17.76 -8.33
N ASN A 177 5.16 17.21 -9.50
CA ASN A 177 4.47 16.06 -10.07
C ASN A 177 4.60 14.82 -9.18
N ALA A 178 5.81 14.52 -8.68
CA ALA A 178 6.02 13.41 -7.75
C ALA A 178 5.30 13.62 -6.40
N LYS A 179 5.24 14.84 -5.88
CA LYS A 179 4.45 15.17 -4.68
C LYS A 179 2.94 15.02 -4.94
N ARG A 180 2.45 15.38 -6.13
CA ARG A 180 1.05 15.18 -6.52
C ARG A 180 0.71 13.70 -6.63
N LEU A 181 1.58 12.91 -7.27
CA LEU A 181 1.38 11.46 -7.36
C LEU A 181 1.37 10.78 -5.98
N ALA A 182 2.24 11.21 -5.06
CA ALA A 182 2.24 10.71 -3.68
C ALA A 182 0.93 11.03 -2.94
N ARG A 183 0.36 12.22 -3.14
CA ARG A 183 -0.95 12.61 -2.58
C ARG A 183 -2.10 11.78 -3.17
N ILE A 184 -2.09 11.58 -4.50
CA ILE A 184 -3.07 10.72 -5.18
C ILE A 184 -2.99 9.31 -4.60
N LEU A 185 -1.79 8.74 -4.48
CA LEU A 185 -1.58 7.42 -3.91
C LEU A 185 -2.17 7.31 -2.49
N CYS A 186 -1.83 8.23 -1.60
CA CYS A 186 -2.29 8.20 -0.20
C CYS A 186 -3.82 8.34 -0.10
N ALA A 187 -4.43 9.20 -0.93
CA ALA A 187 -5.88 9.32 -1.01
C ALA A 187 -6.54 8.03 -1.54
N THR A 188 -5.94 7.36 -2.53
CA THR A 188 -6.44 6.07 -3.03
C THR A 188 -6.29 4.97 -1.97
N VAL A 189 -5.21 4.97 -1.18
CA VAL A 189 -5.04 4.05 -0.04
C VAL A 189 -6.14 4.27 0.99
N LEU A 190 -6.43 5.52 1.35
CA LEU A 190 -7.55 5.85 2.26
C LEU A 190 -8.88 5.34 1.72
N ALA A 191 -9.18 5.58 0.45
CA ALA A 191 -10.42 5.08 -0.17
C ALA A 191 -10.49 3.55 -0.17
N GLY A 192 -9.38 2.88 -0.46
CA GLY A 192 -9.26 1.42 -0.40
C GLY A 192 -9.51 0.88 1.00
N ASP A 193 -8.81 1.42 2.00
CA ASP A 193 -8.94 0.99 3.40
C ASP A 193 -10.35 1.23 3.92
N LEU A 194 -10.96 2.40 3.65
CA LEU A 194 -12.33 2.69 4.03
C LEU A 194 -13.31 1.65 3.45
N SER A 195 -13.15 1.30 2.17
CA SER A 195 -13.99 0.29 1.50
C SER A 195 -13.82 -1.10 2.11
N LEU A 196 -12.58 -1.56 2.34
CA LEU A 196 -12.32 -2.89 2.90
C LEU A 196 -12.81 -2.99 4.36
N MET A 197 -12.54 -1.96 5.17
CA MET A 197 -13.00 -1.90 6.57
C MET A 197 -14.52 -1.95 6.64
N SER A 198 -15.20 -1.26 5.73
CA SER A 198 -16.67 -1.31 5.62
C SER A 198 -17.15 -2.72 5.26
N ALA A 199 -16.52 -3.38 4.29
CA ALA A 199 -16.87 -4.75 3.91
C ALA A 199 -16.64 -5.77 5.05
N LEU A 200 -15.62 -5.56 5.88
CA LEU A 200 -15.37 -6.37 7.08
C LEU A 200 -16.48 -6.19 8.11
N THR A 201 -16.86 -4.94 8.42
CA THR A 201 -17.93 -4.66 9.40
C THR A 201 -19.30 -5.16 8.96
N ALA A 202 -19.59 -5.15 7.65
CA ALA A 202 -20.87 -5.61 7.10
C ALA A 202 -20.93 -7.14 6.89
N GLY A 203 -19.84 -7.88 7.14
CA GLY A 203 -19.76 -9.32 6.84
C GLY A 203 -19.76 -9.65 5.33
N HIS A 204 -19.45 -8.67 4.48
CA HIS A 204 -19.54 -8.80 3.02
C HIS A 204 -18.26 -9.32 2.35
N LEU A 205 -17.14 -9.41 3.06
CA LEU A 205 -15.84 -9.73 2.46
C LEU A 205 -15.87 -11.06 1.66
N VAL A 206 -16.33 -12.15 2.26
CA VAL A 206 -16.37 -13.47 1.60
C VAL A 206 -17.28 -13.46 0.38
N LYS A 207 -18.44 -12.81 0.48
CA LYS A 207 -19.42 -12.72 -0.61
C LYS A 207 -18.85 -11.97 -1.81
N SER A 208 -18.17 -10.84 -1.59
CA SER A 208 -17.56 -10.04 -2.67
C SER A 208 -16.42 -10.78 -3.37
N HIS A 209 -15.57 -11.50 -2.62
CA HIS A 209 -14.52 -12.32 -3.23
C HIS A 209 -15.08 -13.46 -4.09
N MET A 210 -16.18 -14.08 -3.66
CA MET A 210 -16.83 -15.15 -4.43
C MET A 210 -17.48 -14.65 -5.74
N ILE A 211 -17.94 -13.40 -5.78
CA ILE A 211 -18.58 -12.82 -6.96
C ILE A 211 -17.53 -12.28 -7.96
N HIS A 212 -16.49 -11.61 -7.48
CA HIS A 212 -15.60 -10.83 -8.34
C HIS A 212 -14.17 -11.38 -8.48
N ASN A 213 -13.73 -12.26 -7.57
CA ASN A 213 -12.36 -12.78 -7.52
C ASN A 213 -12.28 -14.29 -7.77
N ARG A 214 -13.35 -14.88 -8.29
CA ARG A 214 -13.38 -16.27 -8.75
C ARG A 214 -14.05 -16.31 -10.12
N SER A 215 -13.37 -16.82 -11.13
CA SER A 215 -14.04 -17.17 -12.39
C SER A 215 -15.12 -18.20 -12.09
N ALA A 216 -16.31 -18.05 -12.68
CA ALA A 216 -17.35 -19.08 -12.59
C ALA A 216 -16.71 -20.45 -12.90
N PRO A 217 -16.93 -21.49 -12.09
CA PRO A 217 -16.37 -22.79 -12.41
C PRO A 217 -16.87 -23.18 -13.80
N SER A 218 -15.94 -23.43 -14.71
CA SER A 218 -16.23 -24.04 -16.00
C SER A 218 -16.63 -25.50 -15.74
N ILE A 219 -17.84 -25.70 -15.23
CA ILE A 219 -18.48 -27.01 -15.29
C ILE A 219 -18.87 -27.15 -16.77
N GLN A 220 -17.93 -27.63 -17.58
CA GLN A 220 -18.31 -28.36 -18.78
C GLN A 220 -19.27 -29.45 -18.32
N ASN A 221 -20.43 -29.52 -18.99
CA ASN A 221 -21.41 -30.58 -18.83
C ASN A 221 -20.70 -31.94 -18.87
N LEU A 222 -20.34 -32.47 -17.70
CA LEU A 222 -20.12 -33.89 -17.55
C LEU A 222 -21.53 -34.47 -17.49
N GLU A 223 -21.99 -34.89 -18.66
CA GLU A 223 -23.13 -35.79 -18.77
C GLU A 223 -22.93 -36.91 -17.74
N SER A 224 -23.93 -37.05 -16.88
CA SER A 224 -23.98 -38.07 -15.86
C SER A 224 -24.08 -39.44 -16.53
N GLU A 225 -22.95 -40.14 -16.69
CA GLU A 225 -22.98 -41.59 -16.81
C GLU A 225 -23.17 -42.21 -15.42
N PRO A 226 -24.17 -43.07 -15.21
CA PRO A 226 -24.35 -43.75 -13.94
C PRO A 226 -23.36 -44.91 -13.83
N SER A 227 -22.34 -44.78 -12.99
CA SER A 227 -21.49 -45.91 -12.63
C SER A 227 -21.99 -46.58 -11.35
N GLU A 228 -22.68 -47.72 -11.53
CA GLU A 228 -22.80 -48.74 -10.49
C GLU A 228 -21.41 -49.32 -10.20
N SER A 229 -20.83 -49.07 -9.02
CA SER A 229 -20.18 -50.13 -8.25
C SER A 229 -19.79 -49.70 -6.84
N ASN A 230 -20.46 -50.35 -5.89
CA ASN A 230 -19.93 -50.92 -4.65
C ASN A 230 -18.98 -50.12 -3.74
N ARG A 231 -19.55 -49.82 -2.56
CA ARG A 231 -19.14 -50.38 -1.25
C ARG A 231 -17.65 -50.62 -1.07
N LEU A 232 -17.04 -49.80 -0.22
CA LEU A 232 -16.24 -50.18 0.97
C LEU A 232 -15.35 -48.98 1.30
N PHE A 233 -15.49 -48.44 2.52
CA PHE A 233 -14.45 -47.92 3.41
C PHE A 233 -15.09 -46.97 4.43
N THR A 234 -15.81 -47.56 5.37
CA THR A 234 -15.89 -47.07 6.74
C THR A 234 -14.69 -47.60 7.52
N HIS A 235 -14.14 -46.76 8.42
CA HIS A 235 -13.03 -46.97 9.37
C HIS A 235 -11.61 -46.60 8.90
N CYS A 236 -11.11 -45.43 9.33
CA CYS A 236 -10.17 -45.27 10.47
C CYS A 236 -9.79 -43.77 10.61
N VAL A 237 -10.00 -43.15 11.79
CA VAL A 237 -8.98 -42.82 12.83
C VAL A 237 -7.90 -41.87 12.30
N SER A 238 -7.60 -40.68 12.86
CA SER A 238 -7.75 -40.04 14.18
C SER A 238 -7.61 -38.54 14.01
#